data_AF-A0A7K0D2Q8-F1
#
_entry.id   AF-A0A7K0D2Q8-F1
#
_cell.length_a   1.000
_cell.length_b   1.000
_cell.length_c   1.000
_cell.angle_alpha   90.00
_cell.angle_beta   90.00
_cell.angle_gamma   90.00
#
_symmetry.space_group_name_H-M   'P 1'
#
loop_
_entity.id
_entity.type
_entity.pdbx_description
1 polymer ?
#
loop_
_entity_poly.entity_id
_entity_poly.type
_entity_poly.pdbx_seq_one_letter_code
_entity_poly.pdbx_strand_id
1 'polypeptide(L)'
;MTWEELARLPEEIAAQIELWDGRVVWLRRGPAEHQEFTNLIWSGLRRCAREHMSGDPEQCWRVHTETNVFFGRSGKSDFVTPDFLVHRCLQRPYQDVRAEDVLLVGEVLSPSNTQTDMDDKKARYAKAGIPWYWEVALQQATSAIETVRAYALETSHGPLPAGAHPLHRANYLLAGKWSPKSSDAIEFAFPYPIRIPWSELEF
;
A
#
# COMPACT_ATOMS: atom_id res chain seq x y z
N MET A 1 -0.86 -1.38 23.81
CA MET A 1 0.04 -0.22 23.70
C MET A 1 -0.72 0.91 23.04
N THR A 2 -0.68 2.13 23.59
CA THR A 2 -1.24 3.33 22.94
C THR A 2 -0.20 4.03 22.09
N TRP A 3 -0.63 4.94 21.21
CA TRP A 3 0.29 5.80 20.47
C TRP A 3 1.21 6.61 21.39
N GLU A 4 0.68 7.15 22.49
CA GLU A 4 1.45 7.94 23.44
C GLU A 4 2.52 7.11 24.16
N GLU A 5 2.28 5.81 24.35
CA GLU A 5 3.27 4.87 24.87
C GLU A 5 4.34 4.56 23.83
N LEU A 6 3.94 4.30 22.58
CA LEU A 6 4.87 4.08 21.46
C LEU A 6 5.79 5.29 21.24
N ALA A 7 5.23 6.51 21.29
CA ALA A 7 5.96 7.76 21.09
C ALA A 7 6.98 8.09 22.19
N ARG A 8 6.97 7.34 23.30
CA ARG A 8 7.98 7.44 24.38
C ARG A 8 9.13 6.46 24.21
N LEU A 9 9.04 5.51 23.27
CA LEU A 9 10.14 4.60 22.97
C LEU A 9 11.26 5.34 22.21
N PRO A 10 12.51 4.84 22.28
CA PRO A 10 13.57 5.28 21.39
C PRO A 10 13.12 5.18 19.93
N GLU A 11 13.49 6.17 19.11
CA GLU A 11 13.04 6.29 17.72
C GLU A 11 13.39 5.03 16.90
N GLU A 12 14.57 4.47 17.13
CA GLU A 12 15.04 3.26 16.48
C GLU A 12 14.19 2.02 16.79
N ILE A 13 13.50 2.00 17.94
CA ILE A 13 12.57 0.95 18.36
C ILE A 13 11.18 1.26 17.82
N ALA A 14 10.70 2.50 17.99
CA ALA A 14 9.38 2.92 17.54
C ALA A 14 9.20 2.74 16.02
N ALA A 15 10.24 3.02 15.23
CA ALA A 15 10.25 2.83 13.78
C ALA A 15 10.11 1.37 13.33
N GLN A 16 10.21 0.40 14.24
CA GLN A 16 10.06 -1.03 13.95
C GLN A 16 8.72 -1.58 14.43
N ILE A 17 7.77 -0.72 14.79
CA ILE A 17 6.50 -1.11 15.40
C ILE A 17 5.32 -0.50 14.63
N GLU A 18 4.38 -1.36 14.23
CA GLU A 18 3.01 -0.97 13.90
C GLU A 18 2.08 -1.24 15.09
N LEU A 19 1.03 -0.42 15.23
CA LEU A 19 -0.04 -0.66 16.20
C LEU A 19 -1.32 -1.11 15.51
N TRP A 20 -1.68 -2.36 15.72
CA TRP A 20 -2.87 -2.98 15.15
C TRP A 20 -3.99 -2.99 16.18
N ASP A 21 -4.78 -1.93 16.22
CA ASP A 21 -5.81 -1.74 17.26
C ASP A 21 -5.21 -1.91 18.68
N GLY A 22 -4.11 -1.18 18.92
CA GLY A 22 -3.34 -1.21 20.17
C GLY A 22 -2.45 -2.44 20.38
N ARG A 23 -2.48 -3.44 19.48
CA ARG A 23 -1.54 -4.57 19.50
C ARG A 23 -0.23 -4.21 18.83
N VAL A 24 0.89 -4.54 19.46
CA VAL A 24 2.24 -4.29 18.93
C VAL A 24 2.57 -5.34 17.88
N VAL A 25 2.90 -4.89 16.68
CA VAL A 25 3.39 -5.73 15.59
C VAL A 25 4.78 -5.27 15.20
N TRP A 26 5.75 -6.17 15.22
CA TRP A 26 7.14 -5.86 14.87
C TRP A 26 7.33 -5.94 13.36
N LEU A 27 7.77 -4.85 12.77
CA LEU A 27 8.22 -4.79 11.39
C LEU A 27 9.59 -5.45 11.26
N ARG A 28 9.73 -6.32 10.27
CA ARG A 28 11.03 -6.85 9.86
C ARG A 28 11.62 -5.89 8.84
N ARG A 29 12.87 -5.47 9.04
CA ARG A 29 13.60 -4.75 7.99
C ARG A 29 13.81 -5.71 6.81
N GLY A 30 13.26 -5.35 5.66
CA GLY A 30 13.50 -6.06 4.41
C GLY A 30 14.95 -5.92 3.95
N PRO A 31 15.38 -6.73 2.96
CA PRO A 31 16.67 -6.56 2.31
C PRO A 31 16.76 -5.21 1.56
N ALA A 32 17.95 -4.75 1.16
CA ALA A 32 18.12 -3.46 0.50
C ALA A 32 17.28 -3.33 -0.79
N GLU A 33 17.14 -4.43 -1.53
CA GLU A 33 16.31 -4.54 -2.72
C GLU A 33 14.84 -4.19 -2.46
N HIS A 34 14.33 -4.47 -1.26
CA HIS A 34 12.97 -4.08 -0.89
C HIS A 34 12.80 -2.56 -0.92
N GLN A 35 13.74 -1.83 -0.29
CA GLN A 35 13.71 -0.37 -0.30
C GLN A 35 13.89 0.18 -1.71
N GLU A 36 14.78 -0.43 -2.49
CA GLU A 36 15.06 -0.01 -3.85
C GLU A 36 13.82 -0.11 -4.74
N PHE A 37 13.16 -1.27 -4.78
CA PHE A 37 11.95 -1.44 -5.59
C PHE A 37 10.78 -0.60 -5.08
N THR A 38 10.67 -0.37 -3.78
CA THR A 38 9.72 0.61 -3.22
C THR A 38 9.97 2.01 -3.79
N ASN A 39 11.23 2.46 -3.83
CA ASN A 39 11.60 3.77 -4.36
C ASN A 39 11.35 3.89 -5.87
N LEU A 40 11.65 2.84 -6.65
CA LEU A 40 11.41 2.81 -8.10
C LEU A 40 9.92 2.91 -8.42
N ILE A 41 9.08 2.13 -7.73
CA ILE A 41 7.61 2.19 -7.88
C ILE A 41 7.08 3.56 -7.45
N TRP A 42 7.53 4.08 -6.31
CA TRP A 42 7.18 5.43 -5.86
C TRP A 42 7.51 6.49 -6.91
N SER A 43 8.70 6.42 -7.51
CA SER A 43 9.16 7.36 -8.53
C SER A 43 8.25 7.34 -9.75
N GLY A 44 7.95 6.15 -10.28
CA GLY A 44 7.04 5.97 -11.42
C GLY A 44 5.62 6.48 -11.12
N LEU A 45 5.05 6.13 -9.96
CA LEU A 45 3.74 6.62 -9.52
C LEU A 45 3.72 8.15 -9.40
N ARG A 46 4.76 8.74 -8.81
CA ARG A 46 4.90 10.19 -8.62
C ARG A 46 5.04 10.92 -9.95
N ARG A 47 5.77 10.36 -10.90
CA ARG A 47 5.89 10.90 -12.26
C ARG A 47 4.51 10.96 -12.93
N CYS A 48 3.78 9.85 -12.98
CA CYS A 48 2.43 9.80 -13.55
C CYS A 48 1.46 10.77 -12.84
N ALA A 49 1.52 10.88 -11.51
CA ALA A 49 0.71 11.85 -10.77
C ALA A 49 0.96 13.29 -11.23
N ARG A 50 2.24 13.66 -11.36
CA ARG A 50 2.63 15.02 -11.77
C ARG A 50 2.23 15.32 -13.21
N GLU A 51 2.41 14.37 -14.12
CA GLU A 51 1.98 14.50 -15.51
C GLU A 51 0.47 14.74 -15.60
N HIS A 52 -0.33 13.94 -14.89
CA HIS A 52 -1.79 14.07 -14.87
C HIS A 52 -2.26 15.39 -14.24
N MET A 53 -1.73 15.77 -13.08
CA MET A 53 -2.06 17.05 -12.43
C MET A 53 -1.64 18.28 -13.25
N SER A 54 -0.68 18.15 -14.18
CA SER A 54 -0.34 19.26 -15.08
C SER A 54 -1.45 19.53 -16.11
N GLY A 55 -2.28 18.54 -16.41
CA GLY A 55 -3.43 18.65 -17.31
C GLY A 55 -4.75 18.99 -16.61
N ASP A 56 -4.87 18.69 -15.32
CA ASP A 56 -6.05 19.01 -14.48
C ASP A 56 -5.62 19.43 -13.06
N PRO A 57 -5.37 20.74 -12.84
CA PRO A 57 -4.87 21.25 -11.56
C PRO A 57 -5.84 21.13 -10.38
N GLU A 58 -7.14 20.89 -10.64
CA GLU A 58 -8.15 20.71 -9.59
C GLU A 58 -8.01 19.34 -8.91
N GLN A 59 -7.38 18.37 -9.58
CA GLN A 59 -7.00 17.10 -8.99
C GLN A 59 -5.65 17.22 -8.30
N CYS A 60 -5.57 16.71 -7.07
CA CYS A 60 -4.34 16.81 -6.28
C CYS A 60 -4.02 15.47 -5.61
N TRP A 61 -2.96 14.85 -6.10
CA TRP A 61 -2.46 13.54 -5.65
C TRP A 61 -1.06 13.66 -5.06
N ARG A 62 -0.81 12.91 -3.98
CA ARG A 62 0.50 12.79 -3.34
C ARG A 62 0.88 11.32 -3.26
N VAL A 63 2.17 11.05 -3.51
CA VAL A 63 2.75 9.71 -3.48
C VAL A 63 3.85 9.70 -2.43
N HIS A 64 3.77 8.76 -1.49
CA HIS A 64 4.67 8.65 -0.36
C HIS A 64 5.14 7.20 -0.17
N THR A 65 6.26 7.04 0.51
CA THR A 65 6.77 5.77 1.02
C THR A 65 6.73 5.78 2.54
N GLU A 66 6.69 4.59 3.14
CA GLU A 66 6.87 4.35 4.59
C GLU A 66 6.09 5.32 5.51
N THR A 67 4.87 5.71 5.12
CA THR A 67 4.07 6.70 5.84
C THR A 67 2.88 6.02 6.50
N ASN A 68 2.73 6.22 7.81
CA ASN A 68 1.65 5.60 8.60
C ASN A 68 0.27 6.00 8.08
N VAL A 69 -0.57 5.00 7.82
CA VAL A 69 -1.99 5.16 7.49
C VAL A 69 -2.82 4.81 8.71
N PHE A 70 -3.47 5.80 9.30
CA PHE A 70 -4.32 5.62 10.48
C PHE A 70 -5.75 5.26 10.07
N PHE A 71 -6.30 4.18 10.64
CA PHE A 71 -7.63 3.66 10.27
C PHE A 71 -8.78 4.30 11.05
N GLY A 72 -8.52 4.79 12.26
CA GLY A 72 -9.52 5.50 13.06
C GLY A 72 -9.76 6.93 12.56
N ARG A 73 -11.02 7.40 12.68
CA ARG A 73 -11.37 8.83 12.48
C ARG A 73 -10.71 9.75 13.50
N SER A 74 -10.38 9.21 14.67
CA SER A 74 -9.60 9.85 15.72
C SER A 74 -8.64 8.82 16.33
N GLY A 75 -7.59 9.31 17.00
CA GLY A 75 -6.56 8.47 17.60
C GLY A 75 -5.51 7.97 16.58
N LYS A 76 -4.45 7.35 17.11
CA LYS A 76 -3.29 6.88 16.33
C LYS A 76 -2.85 5.46 16.70
N SER A 77 -3.61 4.78 17.55
CA SER A 77 -3.27 3.44 18.04
C SER A 77 -3.70 2.31 17.09
N ASP A 78 -4.29 2.63 15.94
CA ASP A 78 -4.62 1.69 14.88
C ASP A 78 -4.11 2.21 13.53
N PHE A 79 -2.96 1.70 13.11
CA PHE A 79 -2.30 2.06 11.86
C PHE A 79 -1.47 0.91 11.30
N VAL A 80 -1.15 1.04 10.03
CA VAL A 80 -0.17 0.24 9.32
C VAL A 80 0.69 1.18 8.46
N THR A 81 1.86 0.71 8.06
CA THR A 81 2.81 1.45 7.25
C THR A 81 3.00 0.70 5.94
N PRO A 82 2.26 1.06 4.88
CA PRO A 82 2.49 0.48 3.56
C PRO A 82 3.85 0.94 3.01
N ASP A 83 4.46 0.12 2.17
CA ASP A 83 5.73 0.46 1.52
C ASP A 83 5.60 1.70 0.65
N PHE A 84 4.52 1.79 -0.12
CA PHE A 84 4.15 2.98 -0.88
C PHE A 84 2.64 3.22 -0.88
N LEU A 85 2.25 4.49 -1.06
CA LEU A 85 0.84 4.86 -1.13
C LEU A 85 0.60 6.09 -2.00
N VAL A 86 -0.64 6.21 -2.46
CA VAL A 86 -1.19 7.40 -3.12
C VAL A 86 -2.38 7.91 -2.32
N HIS A 87 -2.38 9.20 -2.00
CA HIS A 87 -3.48 9.84 -1.29
C HIS A 87 -3.84 11.21 -1.91
N ARG A 88 -5.03 11.70 -1.57
CA ARG A 88 -5.46 13.07 -1.89
C ARG A 88 -4.64 14.10 -1.14
N CYS A 89 -4.47 15.28 -1.70
CA CYS A 89 -3.87 16.38 -0.95
C CYS A 89 -4.67 16.70 0.31
N LEU A 90 -3.95 16.79 1.43
CA LEU A 90 -4.53 17.09 2.73
C LEU A 90 -4.73 18.59 2.89
N GLN A 91 -5.71 18.96 3.72
CA GLN A 91 -6.07 20.36 3.95
C GLN A 91 -5.00 21.17 4.68
N ARG A 92 -4.13 20.50 5.45
CA ARG A 92 -3.09 21.13 6.26
C ARG A 92 -1.73 20.45 6.08
N PRO A 93 -0.63 21.20 6.09
CA PRO A 93 0.71 20.63 6.18
C PRO A 93 0.85 19.73 7.42
N TYR A 94 1.62 18.64 7.28
CA TYR A 94 1.92 17.68 8.36
C TYR A 94 0.68 17.02 9.00
N GLN A 95 -0.46 17.06 8.32
CA GLN A 95 -1.64 16.30 8.74
C GLN A 95 -1.36 14.80 8.61
N ASP A 96 -1.83 14.02 9.60
CA ASP A 96 -1.78 12.56 9.53
C ASP A 96 -2.55 12.04 8.32
N VAL A 97 -1.99 11.05 7.63
CA VAL A 97 -2.67 10.37 6.53
C VAL A 97 -3.71 9.41 7.10
N ARG A 98 -4.99 9.68 6.83
CA ARG A 98 -6.12 8.82 7.23
C ARG A 98 -6.51 7.92 6.08
N ALA A 99 -7.03 6.73 6.39
CA ALA A 99 -7.44 5.77 5.35
C ALA A 99 -8.42 6.36 4.33
N GLU A 100 -9.29 7.29 4.76
CA GLU A 100 -10.26 7.98 3.89
C GLU A 100 -9.61 8.89 2.83
N ASP A 101 -8.38 9.38 3.09
CA ASP A 101 -7.61 10.19 2.15
C ASP A 101 -6.84 9.32 1.14
N VAL A 102 -6.63 8.04 1.47
CA VAL A 102 -5.79 7.10 0.71
C VAL A 102 -6.60 6.43 -0.39
N LEU A 103 -5.98 6.32 -1.56
CA LEU A 103 -6.60 5.78 -2.77
C LEU A 103 -5.96 4.45 -3.17
N LEU A 104 -4.66 4.35 -2.94
CA LEU A 104 -3.85 3.20 -3.27
C LEU A 104 -2.84 2.99 -2.16
N VAL A 105 -2.72 1.75 -1.69
CA VAL A 105 -1.59 1.28 -0.89
C VAL A 105 -0.92 0.14 -1.62
N GLY A 106 0.38 -0.02 -1.45
CA GLY A 106 1.09 -1.15 -2.03
C GLY A 106 2.22 -1.65 -1.16
N GLU A 107 2.46 -2.95 -1.30
CA GLU A 107 3.43 -3.71 -0.53
C GLU A 107 4.37 -4.45 -1.48
N VAL A 108 5.66 -4.35 -1.21
CA VAL A 108 6.73 -5.08 -1.87
C VAL A 108 6.95 -6.38 -1.10
N LEU A 109 6.65 -7.49 -1.76
CA LEU A 109 6.73 -8.81 -1.13
C LEU A 109 8.18 -9.25 -1.05
N SER A 110 8.72 -9.27 0.17
CA SER A 110 10.02 -9.86 0.48
C SER A 110 9.86 -11.27 1.07
N PRO A 111 10.88 -12.15 0.97
CA PRO A 111 10.85 -13.46 1.63
C PRO A 111 10.68 -13.41 3.16
N SER A 112 10.93 -12.25 3.80
CA SER A 112 10.70 -12.07 5.23
C SER A 112 9.22 -11.86 5.59
N ASN A 113 8.36 -11.57 4.61
CA ASN A 113 6.93 -11.36 4.84
C ASN A 113 6.25 -12.73 4.94
N THR A 114 5.60 -13.03 6.07
CA THR A 114 4.79 -14.24 6.14
C THR A 114 3.49 -14.02 5.38
N GLN A 115 2.97 -15.08 4.74
CA GLN A 115 1.68 -15.00 4.04
C GLN A 115 0.57 -14.51 4.97
N THR A 116 0.57 -14.98 6.22
CA THR A 116 -0.40 -14.56 7.24
C THR A 116 -0.33 -13.07 7.54
N ASP A 117 0.87 -12.50 7.75
CA ASP A 117 1.01 -11.07 8.03
C ASP A 117 0.51 -10.23 6.85
N MET A 118 0.78 -10.67 5.61
CA MET A 118 0.32 -9.98 4.40
C MET A 118 -1.20 -10.07 4.24
N ASP A 119 -1.79 -11.24 4.49
CA ASP A 119 -3.24 -11.44 4.41
C ASP A 119 -3.96 -10.59 5.47
N ASP A 120 -3.43 -10.52 6.69
CA ASP A 120 -3.96 -9.67 7.75
C ASP A 120 -3.87 -8.19 7.39
N LYS A 121 -2.70 -7.71 6.91
CA LYS A 121 -2.54 -6.33 6.43
C LYS A 121 -3.53 -6.00 5.31
N LYS A 122 -3.63 -6.87 4.31
CA LYS A 122 -4.57 -6.75 3.19
C LYS A 122 -6.02 -6.64 3.66
N ALA A 123 -6.44 -7.47 4.62
CA ALA A 123 -7.77 -7.41 5.21
C ALA A 123 -8.02 -6.10 5.97
N ARG A 124 -7.00 -5.55 6.65
CA ARG A 124 -7.10 -4.25 7.33
C ARG A 124 -7.28 -3.10 6.34
N TYR A 125 -6.50 -3.05 5.27
CA TYR A 125 -6.67 -2.05 4.20
C TYR A 125 -8.07 -2.11 3.59
N ALA A 126 -8.57 -3.33 3.32
CA ALA A 126 -9.90 -3.54 2.78
C ALA A 126 -10.99 -3.04 3.75
N LYS A 127 -10.87 -3.41 5.04
CA LYS A 127 -11.79 -2.94 6.09
C LYS A 127 -11.77 -1.42 6.23
N ALA A 128 -10.62 -0.79 6.02
CA ALA A 128 -10.46 0.66 6.07
C ALA A 128 -11.02 1.38 4.82
N GLY A 129 -11.43 0.63 3.79
CA GLY A 129 -12.08 1.17 2.61
C GLY A 129 -11.13 1.75 1.57
N ILE A 130 -9.84 1.37 1.59
CA ILE A 130 -8.86 1.86 0.62
C ILE A 130 -9.16 1.23 -0.76
N PRO A 131 -9.42 2.03 -1.81
CA PRO A 131 -9.91 1.51 -3.10
C PRO A 131 -8.98 0.53 -3.81
N TRP A 132 -7.67 0.78 -3.79
CA TRP A 132 -6.69 0.00 -4.55
C TRP A 132 -5.60 -0.55 -3.63
N TYR A 133 -5.30 -1.84 -3.80
CA TYR A 133 -4.20 -2.50 -3.13
C TYR A 133 -3.26 -3.11 -4.16
N TRP A 134 -1.95 -2.85 -4.05
CA TRP A 134 -0.93 -3.36 -4.97
C TRP A 134 0.02 -4.32 -4.25
N GLU A 135 0.34 -5.43 -4.90
CA GLU A 135 1.39 -6.36 -4.47
C GLU A 135 2.49 -6.38 -5.53
N VAL A 136 3.74 -6.12 -5.12
CA VAL A 136 4.92 -6.18 -5.99
C VAL A 136 5.76 -7.38 -5.55
N ALA A 137 5.74 -8.44 -6.34
CA ALA A 137 6.54 -9.63 -6.09
C ALA A 137 7.92 -9.50 -6.73
N LEU A 138 8.98 -9.81 -5.98
CA LEU A 138 10.36 -9.76 -6.44
C LEU A 138 10.91 -11.14 -6.81
N GLN A 139 11.64 -11.22 -7.91
CA GLN A 139 12.42 -12.39 -8.31
C GLN A 139 13.81 -12.33 -7.66
N GLN A 140 14.01 -13.16 -6.64
CA GLN A 140 15.22 -13.15 -5.81
C GLN A 140 16.51 -13.43 -6.59
N ALA A 141 16.47 -14.34 -7.56
CA ALA A 141 17.67 -14.77 -8.29
C ALA A 141 18.30 -13.66 -9.15
N THR A 142 17.54 -12.62 -9.48
CA THR A 142 17.95 -11.57 -10.41
C THR A 142 17.74 -10.17 -9.86
N SER A 143 17.36 -10.03 -8.59
CA SER A 143 16.99 -8.75 -7.96
C SER A 143 16.15 -7.88 -8.90
N ALA A 144 14.97 -8.37 -9.28
CA ALA A 144 14.08 -7.71 -10.24
C ALA A 144 12.62 -7.90 -9.83
N ILE A 145 11.71 -7.08 -10.36
CA ILE A 145 10.26 -7.31 -10.19
C ILE A 145 9.83 -8.52 -11.04
N GLU A 146 9.24 -9.52 -10.38
CA GLU A 146 8.64 -10.67 -11.05
C GLU A 146 7.25 -10.35 -11.58
N THR A 147 6.41 -9.74 -10.74
CA THR A 147 5.00 -9.48 -11.05
C THR A 147 4.47 -8.34 -10.19
N VAL A 148 3.65 -7.48 -10.78
CA VAL A 148 2.80 -6.54 -10.05
C VAL A 148 1.35 -6.98 -10.18
N ARG A 149 0.63 -7.01 -9.06
CA ARG A 149 -0.81 -7.29 -9.01
C ARG A 149 -1.53 -6.07 -8.42
N ALA A 150 -2.58 -5.63 -9.09
CA ALA A 150 -3.50 -4.62 -8.56
C ALA A 150 -4.80 -5.30 -8.18
N TYR A 151 -5.34 -4.92 -7.03
CA TYR A 151 -6.61 -5.41 -6.53
C TYR A 151 -7.58 -4.24 -6.26
N ALA A 152 -8.83 -4.43 -6.68
CA ALA A 152 -9.94 -3.52 -6.41
C ALA A 152 -10.63 -3.88 -5.09
N LEU A 153 -10.96 -2.89 -4.29
CA LEU A 153 -11.81 -3.07 -3.12
C LEU A 153 -13.20 -3.56 -3.54
N GLU A 154 -13.65 -4.63 -2.91
CA GLU A 154 -15.00 -5.16 -3.01
C GLU A 154 -15.64 -5.19 -1.62
N THR A 155 -16.78 -4.53 -1.49
CA THR A 155 -17.54 -4.43 -0.23
C THR A 155 -18.83 -5.25 -0.25
N SER A 156 -19.20 -5.75 -1.43
CA SER A 156 -20.28 -6.70 -1.64
C SER A 156 -19.70 -8.10 -1.78
N HIS A 157 -20.19 -9.05 -1.00
CA HIS A 157 -19.87 -10.44 -1.29
C HIS A 157 -20.89 -10.98 -2.30
N GLY A 158 -20.46 -11.85 -3.21
CA GLY A 158 -21.36 -12.66 -4.02
C GLY A 158 -22.29 -13.53 -3.15
N PRO A 159 -23.26 -14.24 -3.75
CA PRO A 159 -24.12 -15.16 -3.01
C PRO A 159 -23.25 -16.23 -2.33
N LEU A 160 -23.45 -16.40 -1.01
CA LEU A 160 -22.82 -17.45 -0.23
C LEU A 160 -23.83 -18.57 0.06
N PRO A 161 -23.39 -19.83 0.14
CA PRO A 161 -24.23 -20.93 0.60
C PRO A 161 -24.85 -20.65 1.96
N ALA A 162 -26.03 -21.22 2.22
CA ALA A 162 -26.70 -21.08 3.52
C ALA A 162 -25.77 -21.51 4.67
N GLY A 163 -25.63 -20.66 5.69
CA GLY A 163 -24.76 -20.88 6.84
C GLY A 163 -23.30 -20.46 6.65
N ALA A 164 -22.89 -20.05 5.43
CA ALA A 164 -21.57 -19.46 5.20
C ALA A 164 -21.63 -17.93 5.39
N HIS A 165 -20.66 -17.39 6.12
CA HIS A 165 -20.49 -15.95 6.33
C HIS A 165 -19.08 -15.54 5.93
N PRO A 166 -18.90 -14.38 5.28
CA PRO A 166 -17.56 -13.94 4.92
C PRO A 166 -16.79 -13.58 6.19
N LEU A 167 -15.52 -14.00 6.26
CA LEU A 167 -14.64 -13.65 7.38
C LEU A 167 -14.43 -12.13 7.48
N HIS A 168 -14.29 -11.47 6.33
CA HIS A 168 -14.19 -10.02 6.21
C HIS A 168 -15.32 -9.47 5.35
N ARG A 169 -15.96 -8.39 5.80
CA ARG A 169 -17.05 -7.70 5.06
C ARG A 169 -16.57 -6.97 3.81
N ALA A 170 -15.27 -6.67 3.74
CA ALA A 170 -14.61 -6.04 2.61
C ALA A 170 -13.38 -6.87 2.25
N ASN A 171 -13.15 -7.08 0.96
CA ASN A 171 -12.03 -7.85 0.43
C ASN A 171 -11.48 -7.19 -0.82
N TYR A 172 -10.40 -7.75 -1.36
CA TYR A 172 -9.75 -7.28 -2.57
C TYR A 172 -9.89 -8.32 -3.69
N LEU A 173 -10.36 -7.88 -4.86
CA LEU A 173 -10.47 -8.70 -6.07
C LEU A 173 -9.35 -8.35 -7.04
N LEU A 174 -8.71 -9.34 -7.65
CA LEU A 174 -7.64 -9.11 -8.62
C LEU A 174 -8.20 -8.35 -9.84
N ALA A 175 -7.69 -7.15 -10.07
CA ALA A 175 -8.13 -6.24 -11.12
C ALA A 175 -7.07 -6.03 -12.22
N GLY A 176 -5.81 -6.34 -11.93
CA GLY A 176 -4.73 -6.27 -12.91
C GLY A 176 -3.53 -7.12 -12.50
N LYS A 177 -2.78 -7.59 -13.49
CA LYS A 177 -1.55 -8.36 -13.30
C LYS A 177 -0.60 -8.06 -14.46
N TRP A 178 0.61 -7.65 -14.14
CA TRP A 178 1.66 -7.32 -15.12
C TRP A 178 2.96 -8.01 -14.74
N SER A 179 3.74 -8.38 -15.75
CA SER A 179 5.11 -8.84 -15.57
C SER A 179 5.98 -8.42 -16.76
N PRO A 180 7.30 -8.30 -16.59
CA PRO A 180 8.23 -8.03 -17.70
C PRO A 180 8.14 -9.04 -18.85
N LYS A 181 7.59 -10.24 -18.58
CA LYS A 181 7.39 -11.31 -19.57
C LYS A 181 6.07 -11.19 -20.35
N SER A 182 5.12 -10.38 -19.88
CA SER A 182 3.75 -10.31 -20.41
C SER A 182 3.30 -8.93 -20.87
N SER A 183 3.99 -7.86 -20.45
CA SER A 183 3.73 -6.49 -20.87
C SER A 183 5.04 -5.69 -20.98
N ASP A 184 5.01 -4.55 -21.64
CA ASP A 184 6.12 -3.58 -21.74
C ASP A 184 6.12 -2.54 -20.60
N ALA A 185 4.99 -2.40 -19.92
CA ALA A 185 4.80 -1.52 -18.78
C ALA A 185 3.75 -2.07 -17.79
N ILE A 186 3.70 -1.46 -16.61
CA ILE A 186 2.53 -1.49 -15.72
C ILE A 186 1.58 -0.40 -16.22
N GLU A 187 0.41 -0.79 -16.71
CA GLU A 187 -0.61 0.13 -17.20
C GLU A 187 -1.90 0.00 -16.40
N PHE A 188 -2.31 1.07 -15.73
CA PHE A 188 -3.49 1.05 -14.88
C PHE A 188 -4.21 2.40 -14.89
N ALA A 189 -5.54 2.40 -14.92
CA ALA A 189 -6.32 3.63 -15.11
C ALA A 189 -6.58 4.44 -13.82
N PHE A 190 -6.24 3.89 -12.65
CA PHE A 190 -6.63 4.46 -11.36
C PHE A 190 -5.44 4.57 -10.37
N PRO A 191 -5.47 5.50 -9.40
CA PRO A 191 -6.46 6.56 -9.22
C PRO A 191 -6.37 7.68 -10.28
N TYR A 192 -5.31 7.67 -11.07
CA TYR A 192 -5.10 8.44 -12.29
C TYR A 192 -4.47 7.50 -13.33
N PRO A 193 -4.37 7.88 -14.62
CA PRO A 193 -3.65 7.09 -15.61
C PRO A 193 -2.20 6.86 -15.19
N ILE A 194 -1.86 5.60 -14.92
CA ILE A 194 -0.53 5.12 -14.56
C ILE A 194 0.01 4.33 -15.73
N ARG A 195 1.20 4.72 -16.18
CA ARG A 195 2.03 3.92 -17.09
C ARG A 195 3.47 3.97 -16.62
N ILE A 196 3.99 2.85 -16.13
CA ILE A 196 5.37 2.70 -15.65
C ILE A 196 6.06 1.64 -16.53
N PRO A 197 6.90 2.05 -17.50
CA PRO A 197 7.73 1.14 -18.27
C PRO A 197 8.62 0.30 -17.36
N TRP A 198 8.87 -0.97 -17.73
CA TRP A 198 9.79 -1.82 -16.95
C TRP A 198 11.21 -1.25 -16.90
N SER A 199 11.64 -0.51 -17.92
CA SER A 199 12.94 0.19 -17.94
C SER A 199 13.08 1.27 -16.86
N GLU A 200 11.98 1.76 -16.27
CA GLU A 200 12.03 2.66 -15.10
C GLU A 200 12.16 1.90 -13.78
N LEU A 201 12.03 0.57 -13.81
CA LEU A 201 12.03 -0.33 -12.65
C LEU A 201 13.22 -1.30 -12.67
N GLU A 202 14.20 -1.05 -13.53
CA GLU A 202 15.47 -1.79 -13.56
C GLU A 202 16.42 -1.24 -12.49
N PHE A 203 17.13 -2.15 -11.83
CA PHE A 203 18.12 -1.91 -10.78
C PHE A 203 19.47 -2.48 -11.20
#